data_AF-A0A645AV35-F1
#
_entry.id   AF-A0A645AV35-F1
#
_cell.length_a   1.000
_cell.length_b   1.000
_cell.length_c   1.000
_cell.angle_alpha   90.00
_cell.angle_beta   90.00
_cell.angle_gamma   90.00
#
_symmetry.space_group_name_H-M   'P 1'
#
loop_
_entity.id
_entity.type
_entity.pdbx_description
1 polymer ?
#
loop_
_entity_poly.entity_id
_entity_poly.type
_entity_poly.pdbx_seq_one_letter_code
_entity_poly.pdbx_strand_id
1 'polypeptide(L)' 'MGALTKNKVTRVEQGKRRAANKASVKKDPKVQAVPLHKQGLISSIFKTLKID' A
#
# COMPACT_ATOMS: atom_id res chain seq x y z
N MET A 1 -23.24 6.23 -21.07
CA MET A 1 -22.79 4.81 -21.05
C MET A 1 -21.69 4.66 -22.09
N GLY A 2 -20.48 4.29 -21.67
CA GLY A 2 -19.30 4.24 -22.54
C GLY A 2 -19.31 3.04 -23.49
N ALA A 3 -18.62 3.17 -24.63
CA ALA A 3 -18.49 2.12 -25.63
C ALA A 3 -17.87 0.84 -25.03
N LEU A 4 -18.48 -0.31 -25.34
CA LEU A 4 -17.96 -1.62 -24.97
C LEU A 4 -16.67 -1.91 -25.75
N THR A 5 -15.67 -2.41 -25.05
CA THR A 5 -14.41 -2.83 -25.68
C THR A 5 -14.66 -4.07 -26.54
N LYS A 6 -14.19 -4.04 -27.80
CA LYS A 6 -14.30 -5.20 -28.71
C LYS A 6 -13.56 -6.44 -28.17
N ASN A 7 -12.43 -6.26 -27.48
CA ASN A 7 -11.59 -7.34 -26.94
C ASN A 7 -11.31 -7.13 -25.44
N LYS A 8 -11.13 -8.24 -24.70
CA LYS A 8 -10.67 -8.20 -23.30
C LYS A 8 -9.26 -7.62 -23.21
N VAL A 9 -9.06 -6.68 -22.29
CA VAL A 9 -7.73 -6.12 -21.98
C VAL A 9 -6.84 -7.23 -21.45
N THR A 10 -5.63 -7.36 -22.00
CA THR A 10 -4.68 -8.40 -21.58
C THR A 10 -4.18 -8.17 -20.14
N ARG A 11 -3.71 -9.22 -19.47
CA ARG A 11 -3.14 -9.11 -18.10
C ARG A 11 -1.99 -8.10 -18.05
N VAL A 12 -1.17 -8.04 -19.10
CA VAL A 12 -0.03 -7.11 -19.23
C VAL A 12 -0.52 -5.66 -19.30
N GLU A 13 -1.50 -5.38 -20.16
CA GLU A 13 -2.07 -4.03 -20.28
C GLU A 13 -2.79 -3.59 -19.01
N GLN A 14 -3.53 -4.48 -18.36
CA GLN A 14 -4.12 -4.20 -17.04
C GLN A 14 -3.06 -3.86 -16.01
N GLY A 15 -1.95 -4.61 -15.98
CA GLY A 15 -0.82 -4.35 -15.08
C GLY A 15 -0.25 -2.94 -15.28
N LYS A 16 -0.01 -2.54 -16.53
CA LYS A 16 0.48 -1.19 -16.89
C LYS A 16 -0.51 -0.11 -16.43
N ARG A 17 -1.81 -0.30 -16.67
CA ARG A 17 -2.86 0.65 -16.24
C ARG A 17 -2.97 0.76 -14.72
N ARG A 18 -2.88 -0.35 -13.99
CA ARG A 18 -2.89 -0.36 -12.52
C ARG A 18 -1.65 0.31 -11.93
N ALA A 19 -0.48 0.07 -12.52
CA ALA A 19 0.76 0.70 -12.08
C ALA A 19 0.73 2.22 -12.29
N ALA A 20 0.22 2.68 -13.44
CA ALA A 20 0.07 4.09 -13.73
C ALA A 20 -0.95 4.80 -12.82
N ASN A 21 -2.00 4.10 -12.37
CA ASN A 21 -3.02 4.65 -11.45
C ASN A 21 -2.70 4.41 -9.97
N LYS A 22 -1.51 3.93 -9.61
CA LYS A 22 -1.15 3.76 -8.21
C LYS A 22 -0.84 5.13 -7.59
N ALA A 23 -1.62 5.51 -6.58
CA ALA A 23 -1.35 6.73 -5.82
C ALA A 23 0.10 6.70 -5.28
N SER A 24 0.85 7.77 -5.54
CA SER A 24 2.23 7.93 -5.04
C SER A 24 2.20 8.35 -3.57
N VAL A 25 1.69 7.48 -2.71
CA VAL A 25 1.72 7.69 -1.26
C VAL A 25 3.09 7.28 -0.76
N LYS A 26 4.00 8.26 -0.64
CA LYS A 26 5.30 8.06 -0.01
C LYS A 26 5.10 8.03 1.50
N LYS A 27 5.48 6.93 2.15
CA LYS A 27 5.58 6.89 3.62
C LYS A 27 6.78 7.76 3.99
N ASP A 28 6.56 8.85 4.71
CA ASP A 28 7.65 9.68 5.21
C ASP A 28 8.40 8.91 6.30
N PRO A 29 9.68 8.55 6.08
CA PRO A 29 10.47 7.82 7.06
C PRO A 29 10.73 8.65 8.32
N LYS A 30 10.67 9.99 8.26
CA LYS A 30 10.84 10.85 9.44
C LYS A 30 9.61 10.84 10.36
N VAL A 31 8.42 10.63 9.79
CA VAL A 31 7.15 10.62 10.54
C VAL A 31 6.80 9.21 11.05
N GLN A 32 7.20 8.15 10.34
CA GLN A 32 6.85 6.76 10.69
C GLN A 32 7.98 5.94 11.30
N ALA A 33 9.21 6.44 11.40
CA ALA A 33 10.29 5.68 12.02
C ALA A 33 10.13 5.67 13.55
N VAL A 34 9.71 4.52 14.07
CA VAL A 34 9.91 4.18 15.47
C VAL A 34 11.43 4.07 15.72
N PRO A 35 12.00 4.85 16.65
CA PRO A 35 13.41 4.71 17.01
C PRO A 35 13.74 3.27 17.41
N LEU A 36 14.90 2.75 17.00
CA LEU A 36 15.27 1.33 17.19
C LEU A 36 15.11 0.86 18.65
N HIS A 37 15.52 1.68 19.61
CA HIS A 37 15.40 1.39 21.04
C HIS A 37 13.96 1.37 21.58
N LYS A 38 12.98 1.89 20.83
CA LYS A 38 11.55 1.93 21.20
C LYS A 38 10.72 0.85 20.49
N GLN A 39 11.30 0.12 19.54
CA GLN A 39 10.55 -0.87 18.75
C GLN A 39 9.97 -2.00 19.60
N GLY A 40 10.70 -2.46 20.62
CA GLY A 40 10.21 -3.51 21.54
C GLY A 40 9.03 -3.10 22.42
N LEU A 41 8.94 -1.82 22.78
CA LEU A 41 7.82 -1.28 23.55
C LEU A 41 6.59 -1.06 22.67
N ILE A 42 6.80 -0.62 21.42
CA ILE A 42 5.69 -0.46 20.48
C ILE A 42 5.14 -1.81 20.03
N SER A 43 5.99 -2.82 19.84
CA SER A 43 5.53 -4.17 19.52
C SER A 43 4.75 -4.83 20.66
N SER A 44 5.13 -4.58 21.92
CA SER A 44 4.37 -5.08 23.07
C SER A 44 3.00 -4.41 23.18
N ILE A 45 2.92 -3.08 22.98
CA ILE A 45 1.66 -2.33 22.97
C ILE A 45 0.72 -2.83 21.86
N PHE A 46 1.21 -2.99 20.62
CA PHE A 46 0.38 -3.50 19.53
C PHE A 46 -0.15 -4.92 19.80
N LYS A 47 0.69 -5.79 20.38
CA LYS A 47 0.30 -7.15 20.77
C LYS A 47 -0.79 -7.16 21.84
N THR A 48 -0.72 -6.25 22.82
CA THR A 48 -1.76 -6.11 23.85
C THR A 48 -3.07 -5.59 23.28
N LEU A 49 -3.00 -4.68 22.30
CA LEU A 49 -4.17 -4.07 21.67
C LEU A 49 -4.85 -4.98 20.62
N LYS A 50 -4.27 -6.14 20.27
CA LYS A 50 -4.75 -7.05 19.20
C LYS A 50 -5.06 -6.32 17.89
N ILE A 51 -4.27 -5.29 17.59
CA ILE A 51 -4.33 -4.59 16.32
C ILE A 51 -3.31 -5.29 15.44
N ASP A 52 -3.78 -6.32 14.73
CA ASP A 52 -3.04 -7.02 13.67
C ASP A 52 -3.37 -6.41 12.30
#